data_AF-A0A928E407-F1
#
_entry.id   AF-A0A928E407-F1
#
_cell.length_a   1.000
_cell.length_b   1.000
_cell.length_c   1.000
_cell.angle_alpha   90.00
_cell.angle_beta   90.00
_cell.angle_gamma   90.00
#
_symmetry.space_group_name_H-M   'P 1'
#
loop_
_entity.id
_entity.type
_entity.pdbx_description
1 polymer ?
#
loop_
_entity_poly.entity_id
_entity_poly.type
_entity_poly.pdbx_seq_one_letter_code
_entity_poly.pdbx_strand_id
1 'polypeptide(L)'
;MAENKKSANRQLFYKYVTDCISHEYDTLGRSNSLADLYQLAGLKLKDEDELTRKEHLALVMPKIPKYMHQRIMAVETLKADLKEFSSDCDEDFFNKTAKDVKNVLSLFQKDNLEEVKIRIELHNLRYDIDELLNPNGRYNRFQILKQIVKETKHNDGCFDHSPLQITAKRMEYFMKSMPVEERLTLLDSIIKKTRNKDAYDYMRYKSALKQEKFEKDQEEKLFEREEKQDRYDKIMQTELRNAPDNKEKIKLCKEALNLVNYKDWGRAKKFKAKIRIYDSLVSLYLSEGMQKEYEDAKYIRQSYEKALDNNRSFGAKKGYGYGE
;
A
#
# COMPACT_ATOMS: atom_id res chain seq x y z
N MET A 1 13.30 5.02 29.05
CA MET A 1 12.82 3.76 28.41
C MET A 1 12.79 3.82 26.87
N ALA A 2 12.41 4.93 26.23
CA ALA A 2 12.41 5.07 24.77
C ALA A 2 13.84 5.13 24.15
N GLU A 3 14.81 5.76 24.82
CA GLU A 3 16.21 5.79 24.39
C GLU A 3 16.91 4.43 24.48
N ASN A 4 16.70 3.69 25.58
CA ASN A 4 17.24 2.33 25.72
C ASN A 4 16.68 1.35 24.66
N LYS A 5 15.43 1.53 24.20
CA LYS A 5 14.87 0.75 23.08
C LYS A 5 15.44 1.16 21.72
N LYS A 6 15.74 2.46 21.51
CA LYS A 6 16.46 2.93 20.32
C LYS A 6 17.89 2.37 20.25
N SER A 7 18.60 2.35 21.37
CA SER A 7 19.98 1.82 21.48
C SER A 7 20.05 0.30 21.23
N ALA A 8 19.16 -0.50 21.82
CA ALA A 8 19.14 -1.96 21.65
C ALA A 8 18.79 -2.40 20.21
N ASN A 9 17.84 -1.71 19.56
CA ASN A 9 17.51 -1.98 18.16
C ASN A 9 18.66 -1.59 17.21
N ARG A 10 19.42 -0.54 17.52
CA ARG A 10 20.64 -0.12 16.78
C ARG A 10 21.78 -1.16 16.89
N GLN A 11 21.91 -1.86 18.02
CA GLN A 11 22.90 -2.94 18.22
C GLN A 11 22.53 -4.25 17.51
N LEU A 12 21.25 -4.65 17.53
CA LEU A 12 20.76 -5.80 16.76
C LEU A 12 20.86 -5.56 15.24
N PHE A 13 20.58 -4.32 14.82
CA PHE A 13 20.76 -3.82 13.47
C PHE A 13 22.23 -3.86 13.02
N TYR A 14 23.17 -3.39 13.84
CA TYR A 14 24.60 -3.47 13.57
C TYR A 14 25.10 -4.91 13.41
N LYS A 15 24.70 -5.80 14.32
CA LYS A 15 25.10 -7.21 14.26
C LYS A 15 24.56 -7.88 12.99
N TYR A 16 23.29 -7.65 12.64
CA TYR A 16 22.67 -8.24 11.45
C TYR A 16 23.23 -7.67 10.13
N VAL A 17 23.53 -6.37 10.06
CA VAL A 17 24.12 -5.72 8.87
C VAL A 17 25.57 -6.14 8.67
N THR A 18 26.34 -6.21 9.76
CA THR A 18 27.74 -6.67 9.71
C THR A 18 27.79 -8.16 9.39
N ASP A 19 26.90 -8.97 9.96
CA ASP A 19 26.79 -10.41 9.67
C ASP A 19 26.25 -10.65 8.24
N CYS A 20 25.31 -9.87 7.70
CA CYS A 20 24.84 -10.03 6.31
C CYS A 20 25.87 -9.57 5.26
N ILE A 21 26.56 -8.45 5.49
CA ILE A 21 27.64 -7.98 4.61
C ILE A 21 28.87 -8.90 4.70
N SER A 22 29.10 -9.57 5.82
CA SER A 22 30.21 -10.53 5.98
C SER A 22 29.82 -11.92 5.45
N HIS A 23 28.66 -12.46 5.83
CA HIS A 23 28.28 -13.85 5.58
C HIS A 23 27.83 -14.14 4.14
N GLU A 24 27.10 -13.23 3.47
CA GLU A 24 26.72 -13.45 2.05
C GLU A 24 27.85 -13.13 1.06
N TYR A 25 28.79 -12.24 1.43
CA TYR A 25 30.01 -12.05 0.63
C TYR A 25 31.02 -13.18 0.83
N ASP A 26 31.04 -13.85 1.99
CA ASP A 26 31.90 -15.03 2.23
C ASP A 26 31.37 -16.29 1.50
N THR A 27 30.08 -16.38 1.17
CA THR A 27 29.48 -17.54 0.47
C THR A 27 29.35 -17.38 -1.05
N LEU A 28 29.28 -16.15 -1.56
CA LEU A 28 29.39 -15.87 -2.99
C LEU A 28 30.88 -15.77 -3.32
N GLY A 29 31.44 -16.72 -4.09
CA GLY A 29 32.88 -16.87 -4.40
C GLY A 29 33.56 -15.72 -5.18
N ARG A 30 33.34 -14.49 -4.72
CA ARG A 30 33.98 -13.20 -4.99
C ARG A 30 33.83 -12.34 -3.74
N SER A 31 34.16 -12.92 -2.59
CA SER A 31 34.32 -12.18 -1.35
C SER A 31 35.33 -11.07 -1.63
N ASN A 32 35.04 -9.79 -1.38
CA ASN A 32 36.12 -8.81 -1.19
C ASN A 32 36.81 -9.07 0.17
N SER A 33 37.01 -10.34 0.52
CA SER A 33 38.03 -10.74 1.45
C SER A 33 39.36 -10.29 0.85
N LEU A 34 40.31 -10.08 1.73
CA LEU A 34 41.66 -9.79 1.31
C LEU A 34 42.17 -10.89 0.35
N ALA A 35 41.77 -12.14 0.59
CA ALA A 35 42.17 -13.29 -0.20
C ALA A 35 41.69 -13.21 -1.66
N ASP A 36 40.43 -12.90 -1.93
CA ASP A 36 39.98 -12.88 -3.35
C ASP A 36 40.39 -11.58 -4.04
N LEU A 37 40.57 -10.49 -3.30
CA LEU A 37 41.20 -9.28 -3.82
C LEU A 37 42.62 -9.59 -4.31
N TYR A 38 43.41 -10.30 -3.50
CA TYR A 38 44.72 -10.81 -3.90
C TYR A 38 44.62 -11.75 -5.10
N GLN A 39 43.66 -12.68 -5.11
CA GLN A 39 43.44 -13.60 -6.24
C GLN A 39 43.09 -12.86 -7.54
N LEU A 40 42.22 -11.85 -7.48
CA LEU A 40 41.85 -10.97 -8.60
C LEU A 40 43.05 -10.18 -9.13
N ALA A 41 43.97 -9.79 -8.24
CA ALA A 41 45.24 -9.16 -8.59
C ALA A 41 46.33 -10.15 -9.05
N GLY A 42 46.05 -11.46 -9.07
CA GLY A 42 47.04 -12.50 -9.37
C GLY A 42 48.14 -12.63 -8.32
N LEU A 43 47.87 -12.19 -7.09
CA LEU A 43 48.76 -12.24 -5.94
C LEU A 43 48.39 -13.42 -5.03
N LYS A 44 49.38 -14.01 -4.36
CA LYS A 44 49.14 -14.97 -3.27
C LYS A 44 49.20 -14.20 -1.96
N LEU A 45 48.22 -14.42 -1.10
CA LEU A 45 48.30 -14.02 0.30
C LEU A 45 49.42 -14.87 0.91
N LYS A 46 50.64 -14.32 1.04
CA LYS A 46 51.76 -14.99 1.70
C LYS A 46 52.30 -14.03 2.76
N ASP A 47 52.19 -14.44 4.02
CA ASP A 47 52.89 -13.95 5.21
C ASP A 47 53.13 -12.43 5.26
N GLU A 48 52.05 -11.66 5.16
CA GLU A 48 52.02 -10.22 5.44
C GLU A 48 51.09 -9.96 6.64
N ASP A 49 51.24 -10.75 7.71
CA ASP A 49 50.41 -10.70 8.93
C ASP A 49 50.47 -9.33 9.67
N GLU A 50 51.31 -8.40 9.20
CA GLU A 50 51.52 -7.07 9.78
C GLU A 50 50.89 -5.92 8.99
N LEU A 51 50.37 -6.14 7.78
CA LEU A 51 49.80 -5.05 6.98
C LEU A 51 48.37 -4.71 7.41
N THR A 52 48.09 -3.41 7.51
CA THR A 52 46.73 -2.93 7.70
C THR A 52 45.89 -3.17 6.43
N ARG A 53 44.57 -3.29 6.58
CA ARG A 53 43.65 -3.47 5.43
C ARG A 53 43.80 -2.38 4.37
N LYS A 54 44.19 -1.16 4.75
CA LYS A 54 44.45 -0.04 3.85
C LYS A 54 45.72 -0.26 3.00
N GLU A 55 46.76 -0.82 3.60
CA GLU A 55 48.02 -1.14 2.92
C GLU A 55 47.86 -2.32 1.96
N HIS A 56 47.13 -3.35 2.37
CA HIS A 56 46.74 -4.44 1.47
C HIS A 56 45.91 -3.94 0.27
N LEU A 57 44.95 -3.04 0.48
CA LEU A 57 44.19 -2.45 -0.62
C LEU A 57 45.10 -1.65 -1.56
N ALA A 58 46.05 -0.89 -1.04
CA ALA A 58 47.02 -0.15 -1.86
C ALA A 58 47.90 -1.06 -2.73
N LEU A 59 48.23 -2.27 -2.23
CA LEU A 59 48.98 -3.30 -2.96
C LEU A 59 48.18 -3.93 -4.10
N VAL A 60 46.90 -4.21 -3.84
CA VAL A 60 46.06 -4.99 -4.75
C VAL A 60 45.39 -4.11 -5.81
N MET A 61 44.89 -2.93 -5.42
CA MET A 61 44.10 -2.05 -6.28
C MET A 61 44.77 -1.72 -7.63
N PRO A 62 46.09 -1.44 -7.72
CA PRO A 62 46.75 -1.18 -8.99
C PRO A 62 46.67 -2.32 -10.02
N LYS A 63 46.46 -3.56 -9.57
CA LYS A 63 46.38 -4.77 -10.40
C LYS A 63 44.95 -5.19 -10.76
N ILE A 64 43.96 -4.60 -10.09
CA ILE A 64 42.55 -4.81 -10.40
C ILE A 64 42.13 -3.92 -11.58
N PRO A 65 41.21 -4.34 -12.46
CA PRO A 65 40.70 -3.49 -13.53
C PRO A 65 40.09 -2.17 -13.02
N LYS A 66 40.45 -1.05 -13.66
CA LYS A 66 40.04 0.31 -13.25
C LYS A 66 38.52 0.49 -13.07
N TYR A 67 37.71 -0.21 -13.86
CA TYR A 67 36.25 -0.12 -13.76
C TYR A 67 35.68 -0.73 -12.46
N MET A 68 36.43 -1.61 -11.78
CA MET A 68 36.05 -2.19 -10.49
C MET A 68 36.50 -1.32 -9.30
N HIS A 69 37.47 -0.41 -9.51
CA HIS A 69 38.05 0.38 -8.43
C HIS A 69 37.01 1.20 -7.68
N GLN A 70 36.13 1.88 -8.41
CA GLN A 70 35.07 2.70 -7.80
C GLN A 70 34.11 1.86 -6.95
N ARG A 71 33.80 0.63 -7.38
CA ARG A 71 32.94 -0.30 -6.63
C ARG A 71 33.60 -0.74 -5.33
N ILE A 72 34.85 -1.19 -5.42
CA ILE A 72 35.61 -1.68 -4.28
C ILE A 72 35.80 -0.56 -3.25
N MET A 73 36.23 0.63 -3.69
CA MET A 73 36.42 1.78 -2.80
C MET A 73 35.12 2.21 -2.13
N ALA A 74 34.00 2.31 -2.88
CA ALA A 74 32.72 2.71 -2.28
C ALA A 74 32.24 1.72 -1.21
N VAL A 75 32.44 0.42 -1.43
CA VAL A 75 32.09 -0.63 -0.45
C VAL A 75 33.02 -0.59 0.77
N GLU A 76 34.33 -0.44 0.57
CA GLU A 76 35.29 -0.38 1.68
C GLU A 76 35.11 0.88 2.53
N THR A 77 34.81 2.02 1.93
CA THR A 77 34.42 3.23 2.65
C THR A 77 33.13 3.02 3.44
N LEU A 78 32.09 2.43 2.83
CA LEU A 78 30.85 2.13 3.54
C LEU A 78 31.10 1.16 4.71
N LYS A 79 31.96 0.16 4.57
CA LYS A 79 32.35 -0.75 5.67
C LYS A 79 33.08 -0.01 6.80
N ALA A 80 33.99 0.88 6.47
CA ALA A 80 34.71 1.68 7.47
C ALA A 80 33.73 2.59 8.23
N ASP A 81 32.87 3.30 7.51
CA ASP A 81 31.83 4.14 8.11
C ASP A 81 30.86 3.30 8.96
N LEU A 82 30.45 2.12 8.51
CA LEU A 82 29.60 1.21 9.29
C LEU A 82 30.29 0.66 10.55
N LYS A 83 31.62 0.56 10.59
CA LYS A 83 32.36 0.16 11.80
C LYS A 83 32.39 1.25 12.87
N GLU A 84 32.42 2.51 12.44
CA GLU A 84 32.39 3.68 13.33
C GLU A 84 30.96 4.08 13.72
N PHE A 85 29.97 3.49 13.06
CA PHE A 85 28.55 3.73 13.31
C PHE A 85 28.13 3.19 14.67
N SER A 86 27.95 4.09 15.63
CA SER A 86 27.49 3.77 16.98
C SER A 86 26.02 4.20 17.19
N SER A 87 25.42 3.76 18.31
CA SER A 87 24.08 4.21 18.67
C SER A 87 23.99 5.71 18.95
N ASP A 88 25.12 6.39 19.09
CA ASP A 88 25.21 7.81 19.41
C ASP A 88 25.85 8.60 18.26
N CYS A 89 25.88 8.03 17.04
CA CYS A 89 26.35 8.74 15.87
C CYS A 89 25.50 9.98 15.62
N ASP A 90 26.15 11.09 15.27
CA ASP A 90 25.45 12.31 14.91
C ASP A 90 24.62 12.12 13.63
N GLU A 91 23.65 13.02 13.43
CA GLU A 91 22.72 12.98 12.32
C GLU A 91 23.43 13.14 10.96
N ASP A 92 24.57 13.83 10.94
CA ASP A 92 25.37 14.06 9.74
C ASP A 92 26.10 12.79 9.27
N PHE A 93 26.70 12.04 10.20
CA PHE A 93 27.32 10.75 9.94
C PHE A 93 26.29 9.75 9.45
N PHE A 94 25.12 9.73 10.07
CA PHE A 94 24.01 8.87 9.67
C PHE A 94 23.52 9.20 8.24
N ASN A 95 23.31 10.48 7.94
CA ASN A 95 22.89 10.94 6.62
C ASN A 95 23.95 10.66 5.54
N LYS A 96 25.24 10.78 5.89
CA LYS A 96 26.36 10.37 5.04
C LYS A 96 26.28 8.87 4.73
N THR A 97 26.13 8.02 5.74
CA THR A 97 25.99 6.56 5.55
C THR A 97 24.80 6.22 4.65
N ALA A 98 23.64 6.86 4.82
CA ALA A 98 22.47 6.64 3.97
C ALA A 98 22.72 7.04 2.50
N LYS A 99 23.45 8.13 2.27
CA LYS A 99 23.88 8.56 0.93
C LYS A 99 24.86 7.56 0.32
N ASP A 100 25.79 7.04 1.11
CA ASP A 100 26.78 6.07 0.63
C ASP A 100 26.16 4.71 0.30
N VAL A 101 25.17 4.26 1.05
CA VAL A 101 24.33 3.10 0.69
C VAL A 101 23.66 3.30 -0.67
N LYS A 102 23.09 4.49 -0.93
CA LYS A 102 22.45 4.82 -2.21
C LYS A 102 23.46 4.86 -3.36
N ASN A 103 24.66 5.38 -3.11
CA ASN A 103 25.74 5.40 -4.08
C ASN A 103 26.18 3.98 -4.43
N VAL A 104 26.41 3.13 -3.44
CA VAL A 104 26.79 1.73 -3.62
C VAL A 104 25.72 0.97 -4.41
N LEU A 105 24.43 1.14 -4.09
CA LEU A 105 23.30 0.57 -4.83
C LEU A 105 23.35 0.89 -6.35
N SER A 106 23.76 2.10 -6.71
CA SER A 106 23.80 2.55 -8.12
C SER A 106 24.89 1.87 -8.94
N LEU A 107 25.89 1.29 -8.28
CA LEU A 107 27.05 0.69 -8.94
C LEU A 107 26.82 -0.77 -9.35
N PHE A 108 25.76 -1.42 -8.87
CA PHE A 108 25.45 -2.83 -9.09
C PHE A 108 24.35 -3.03 -10.16
N GLN A 109 24.58 -3.91 -11.14
CA GLN A 109 23.70 -4.17 -12.29
C GLN A 109 22.48 -5.02 -11.94
N LYS A 110 21.33 -4.69 -12.53
CA LYS A 110 20.02 -5.26 -12.19
C LYS A 110 19.83 -6.73 -12.54
N ASP A 111 20.65 -7.25 -13.46
CA ASP A 111 20.43 -8.57 -14.04
C ASP A 111 21.34 -9.67 -13.51
N ASN A 112 22.41 -9.30 -12.79
CA ASN A 112 23.27 -10.26 -12.11
C ASN A 112 22.61 -10.70 -10.79
N LEU A 113 22.42 -12.02 -10.61
CA LEU A 113 21.74 -12.62 -9.45
C LEU A 113 22.44 -12.28 -8.12
N GLU A 114 23.76 -12.29 -8.10
CA GLU A 114 24.57 -11.98 -6.91
C GLU A 114 24.44 -10.50 -6.56
N GLU A 115 24.51 -9.63 -7.58
CA GLU A 115 24.33 -8.18 -7.40
C GLU A 115 22.89 -7.83 -6.99
N VAL A 116 21.89 -8.64 -7.35
CA VAL A 116 20.50 -8.50 -6.87
C VAL A 116 20.40 -8.77 -5.36
N LYS A 117 21.06 -9.81 -4.85
CA LYS A 117 21.07 -10.10 -3.40
C LYS A 117 21.64 -8.94 -2.60
N ILE A 118 22.79 -8.42 -3.03
CA ILE A 118 23.44 -7.25 -2.41
C ILE A 118 22.49 -6.05 -2.39
N ARG A 119 21.80 -5.77 -3.50
CA ARG A 119 20.85 -4.65 -3.54
C ARG A 119 19.64 -4.87 -2.63
N ILE A 120 19.13 -6.10 -2.52
CA ILE A 120 18.05 -6.43 -1.59
C ILE A 120 18.48 -6.12 -0.15
N GLU A 121 19.69 -6.52 0.25
CA GLU A 121 20.21 -6.22 1.58
C GLU A 121 20.42 -4.72 1.81
N LEU A 122 20.92 -3.99 0.81
CA LEU A 122 21.04 -2.54 0.89
C LEU A 122 19.67 -1.84 0.97
N HIS A 123 18.61 -2.41 0.37
CA HIS A 123 17.24 -1.91 0.56
C HIS A 123 16.71 -2.22 1.96
N ASN A 124 16.97 -3.40 2.51
CA ASN A 124 16.64 -3.73 3.91
C ASN A 124 17.31 -2.74 4.86
N LEU A 125 18.61 -2.48 4.65
CA LEU A 125 19.38 -1.49 5.39
C LEU A 125 18.75 -0.10 5.29
N ARG A 126 18.38 0.34 4.08
CA ARG A 126 17.71 1.61 3.86
C ARG A 126 16.34 1.69 4.57
N TYR A 127 15.59 0.59 4.62
CA TYR A 127 14.31 0.53 5.33
C TYR A 127 14.51 0.78 6.82
N ASP A 128 15.46 0.09 7.42
CA ASP A 128 15.73 0.15 8.85
C ASP A 128 16.28 1.54 9.24
N ILE A 129 17.14 2.12 8.38
CA ILE A 129 17.61 3.51 8.49
C ILE A 129 16.41 4.49 8.48
N ASP A 130 15.48 4.35 7.54
CA ASP A 130 14.29 5.21 7.44
C ASP A 130 13.35 5.02 8.64
N GLU A 131 13.24 3.80 9.18
CA GLU A 131 12.48 3.53 10.43
C GLU A 131 13.08 4.27 11.62
N LEU A 132 14.42 4.32 11.72
CA LEU A 132 15.11 5.00 12.81
C LEU A 132 15.00 6.53 12.70
N LEU A 133 15.17 7.09 11.49
CA LEU A 133 15.07 8.53 11.25
C LEU A 133 13.63 9.03 11.35
N ASN A 134 12.71 8.26 10.80
CA ASN A 134 11.31 8.63 10.70
C ASN A 134 10.40 7.47 11.13
N PRO A 135 10.25 7.24 12.45
CA PRO A 135 9.41 6.16 12.97
C PRO A 135 7.95 6.24 12.49
N ASN A 136 7.49 7.45 12.17
CA ASN A 136 6.15 7.70 11.65
C ASN A 136 6.10 7.71 10.10
N GLY A 137 7.27 7.78 9.45
CA GLY A 137 7.47 7.74 8.01
C GLY A 137 7.22 6.35 7.45
N ARG A 138 5.96 6.02 7.19
CA ARG A 138 5.57 4.71 6.64
C ARG A 138 5.59 4.68 5.11
N TYR A 139 5.39 5.82 4.46
CA TYR A 139 5.33 5.91 3.00
C TYR A 139 6.68 5.54 2.35
N ASN A 140 7.79 6.14 2.78
CA ASN A 140 9.12 5.86 2.23
C ASN A 140 9.50 4.39 2.44
N ARG A 141 9.33 3.86 3.65
CA ARG A 141 9.48 2.43 3.95
C ARG A 141 8.66 1.54 3.04
N PHE A 142 7.41 1.89 2.77
CA PHE A 142 6.56 1.13 1.85
C PHE A 142 7.09 1.15 0.41
N GLN A 143 7.66 2.26 -0.05
CA GLN A 143 8.32 2.32 -1.37
C GLN A 143 9.59 1.45 -1.42
N ILE A 144 10.34 1.36 -0.32
CA ILE A 144 11.50 0.47 -0.20
C ILE A 144 11.06 -0.99 -0.29
N LEU A 145 9.99 -1.38 0.42
CA LEU A 145 9.40 -2.72 0.32
C LEU A 145 8.95 -3.07 -1.10
N LYS A 146 8.32 -2.13 -1.82
CA LYS A 146 7.99 -2.29 -3.25
C LYS A 146 9.23 -2.59 -4.10
N GLN A 147 10.34 -1.90 -3.82
CA GLN A 147 11.59 -2.08 -4.55
C GLN A 147 12.21 -3.46 -4.28
N ILE A 148 12.20 -3.93 -3.02
CA ILE A 148 12.65 -5.29 -2.65
C ILE A 148 11.85 -6.35 -3.43
N VAL A 149 10.51 -6.23 -3.42
CA VAL A 149 9.64 -7.18 -4.15
C VAL A 149 9.92 -7.10 -5.65
N LYS A 150 10.15 -5.92 -6.22
CA LYS A 150 10.46 -5.77 -7.65
C LYS A 150 11.75 -6.48 -8.04
N GLU A 151 12.81 -6.30 -7.26
CA GLU A 151 14.14 -6.84 -7.55
C GLU A 151 14.26 -8.34 -7.26
N THR A 152 13.46 -8.86 -6.33
CA THR A 152 13.43 -10.31 -6.06
C THR A 152 12.81 -11.06 -7.24
N LYS A 153 13.58 -11.92 -7.93
CA LYS A 153 13.11 -12.67 -9.11
C LYS A 153 12.33 -13.94 -8.73
N HIS A 154 12.85 -14.75 -7.80
CA HIS A 154 12.21 -15.96 -7.29
C HIS A 154 12.57 -16.19 -5.82
N ASN A 155 11.65 -16.80 -5.06
CA ASN A 155 11.94 -17.30 -3.72
C ASN A 155 12.74 -18.62 -3.84
N ASP A 156 13.94 -18.67 -3.24
CA ASP A 156 14.76 -19.89 -3.14
C ASP A 156 14.17 -20.91 -2.15
N GLY A 157 13.14 -20.53 -1.39
CA GLY A 157 12.36 -21.40 -0.51
C GLY A 157 12.85 -21.36 0.94
N CYS A 158 13.79 -20.48 1.29
CA CYS A 158 14.23 -20.30 2.67
C CYS A 158 13.22 -19.40 3.42
N PHE A 159 12.35 -20.01 4.22
CA PHE A 159 11.15 -19.36 4.75
C PHE A 159 11.43 -18.16 5.67
N ASP A 160 12.40 -18.27 6.58
CA ASP A 160 12.61 -17.22 7.61
C ASP A 160 13.46 -16.04 7.13
N HIS A 161 14.28 -16.24 6.09
CA HIS A 161 15.18 -15.23 5.56
C HIS A 161 14.79 -14.74 4.15
N SER A 162 13.67 -15.22 3.59
CA SER A 162 13.21 -14.79 2.28
C SER A 162 12.89 -13.29 2.28
N PRO A 163 13.45 -12.50 1.35
CA PRO A 163 13.13 -11.08 1.21
C PRO A 163 11.63 -10.82 1.01
N LEU A 164 10.92 -11.74 0.36
CA LEU A 164 9.48 -11.66 0.15
C LEU A 164 8.70 -11.85 1.46
N GLN A 165 9.12 -12.79 2.31
CA GLN A 165 8.49 -13.05 3.61
C GLN A 165 8.74 -11.90 4.59
N ILE A 166 9.98 -11.41 4.65
CA ILE A 166 10.34 -10.25 5.46
C ILE A 166 9.49 -9.05 5.02
N THR A 167 9.35 -8.84 3.71
CA THR A 167 8.52 -7.75 3.17
C THR A 167 7.05 -7.91 3.54
N ALA A 168 6.48 -9.11 3.40
CA ALA A 168 5.09 -9.38 3.76
C ALA A 168 4.82 -9.12 5.25
N LYS A 169 5.67 -9.64 6.15
CA LYS A 169 5.57 -9.40 7.60
C LYS A 169 5.72 -7.91 7.91
N ARG A 170 6.73 -7.22 7.36
CA ARG A 170 6.93 -5.78 7.59
C ARG A 170 5.72 -4.96 7.13
N MET A 171 5.11 -5.33 6.01
CA MET A 171 3.87 -4.72 5.53
C MET A 171 2.69 -4.98 6.49
N GLU A 172 2.47 -6.22 6.90
CA GLU A 172 1.35 -6.61 7.79
C GLU A 172 1.40 -5.89 9.13
N TYR A 173 2.57 -5.88 9.78
CA TYR A 173 2.69 -5.36 11.15
C TYR A 173 2.89 -3.84 11.20
N PHE A 174 3.69 -3.28 10.30
CA PHE A 174 4.15 -1.88 10.43
C PHE A 174 3.51 -0.91 9.43
N MET A 175 2.85 -1.41 8.38
CA MET A 175 2.27 -0.58 7.31
C MET A 175 0.74 -0.52 7.33
N LYS A 176 0.11 -0.75 8.50
CA LYS A 176 -1.36 -0.75 8.65
C LYS A 176 -2.03 0.56 8.22
N SER A 177 -1.34 1.70 8.32
CA SER A 177 -1.87 2.99 7.86
C SER A 177 -1.73 3.24 6.37
N MET A 178 -1.04 2.38 5.62
CA MET A 178 -1.01 2.48 4.17
C MET A 178 -2.37 2.04 3.60
N PRO A 179 -2.84 2.64 2.49
CA PRO A 179 -4.10 2.26 1.87
C PRO A 179 -4.17 0.75 1.60
N VAL A 180 -5.34 0.16 1.85
CA VAL A 180 -5.57 -1.28 1.72
C VAL A 180 -5.29 -1.74 0.28
N GLU A 181 -5.66 -0.94 -0.72
CA GLU A 181 -5.38 -1.14 -2.14
C GLU A 181 -3.89 -1.32 -2.43
N GLU A 182 -3.07 -0.45 -1.84
CA GLU A 182 -1.64 -0.46 -2.03
C GLU A 182 -1.00 -1.69 -1.39
N ARG A 183 -1.42 -2.02 -0.16
CA ARG A 183 -1.00 -3.25 0.54
C ARG A 183 -1.40 -4.51 -0.24
N LEU A 184 -2.63 -4.58 -0.74
CA LEU A 184 -3.11 -5.68 -1.59
C LEU A 184 -2.28 -5.84 -2.86
N THR A 185 -1.95 -4.74 -3.53
CA THR A 185 -1.14 -4.76 -4.76
C THR A 185 0.27 -5.29 -4.50
N LEU A 186 0.89 -4.88 -3.39
CA LEU A 186 2.20 -5.40 -2.99
C LEU A 186 2.13 -6.89 -2.67
N LEU A 187 1.11 -7.33 -1.91
CA LEU A 187 0.93 -8.73 -1.54
C LEU A 187 0.65 -9.63 -2.76
N ASP A 188 -0.13 -9.15 -3.73
CA ASP A 188 -0.36 -9.86 -4.99
C ASP A 188 0.94 -10.04 -5.78
N SER A 189 1.84 -9.05 -5.73
CA SER A 189 3.16 -9.13 -6.36
C SER A 189 4.05 -10.16 -5.66
N ILE A 190 3.96 -10.26 -4.32
CA ILE A 190 4.65 -11.29 -3.53
C ILE A 190 4.13 -12.68 -3.88
N ILE A 191 2.80 -12.88 -3.89
CA ILE A 191 2.16 -14.17 -4.19
C ILE A 191 2.58 -14.68 -5.58
N LYS A 192 2.60 -13.80 -6.60
CA LYS A 192 3.03 -14.16 -7.96
C LYS A 192 4.47 -14.68 -8.04
N LYS A 193 5.34 -14.29 -7.10
CA LYS A 193 6.76 -14.65 -7.06
C LYS A 193 7.06 -15.79 -6.09
N THR A 194 6.03 -16.32 -5.43
CA THR A 194 6.13 -17.32 -4.36
C THR A 194 5.70 -18.71 -4.87
N ARG A 195 6.35 -19.78 -4.39
CA ARG A 195 5.98 -21.17 -4.71
C ARG A 195 4.70 -21.61 -3.98
N ASN A 196 4.01 -22.63 -4.50
CA ASN A 196 2.64 -23.00 -4.10
C ASN A 196 2.41 -23.21 -2.59
N LYS A 197 3.34 -23.84 -1.86
CA LYS A 197 3.15 -24.11 -0.42
C LYS A 197 3.20 -22.82 0.41
N ASP A 198 4.14 -21.94 0.10
CA ASP A 198 4.36 -20.68 0.83
C ASP A 198 3.33 -19.61 0.43
N ALA A 199 2.76 -19.72 -0.77
CA ALA A 199 1.67 -18.85 -1.21
C ALA A 199 0.42 -19.00 -0.33
N TYR A 200 0.21 -20.16 0.31
CA TYR A 200 -0.95 -20.40 1.18
C TYR A 200 -1.00 -19.45 2.37
N ASP A 201 0.14 -19.16 3.00
CA ASP A 201 0.21 -18.25 4.15
C ASP A 201 -0.11 -16.81 3.73
N TYR A 202 0.41 -16.37 2.58
CA TYR A 202 0.07 -15.06 2.00
C TYR A 202 -1.40 -14.95 1.59
N MET A 203 -2.04 -16.06 1.18
CA MET A 203 -3.45 -16.06 0.80
C MET A 203 -4.37 -15.80 2.00
N ARG A 204 -3.96 -16.18 3.23
CA ARG A 204 -4.68 -15.79 4.45
C ARG A 204 -4.60 -14.28 4.68
N TYR A 205 -3.41 -13.69 4.59
CA TYR A 205 -3.22 -12.24 4.71
C TYR A 205 -4.01 -11.47 3.63
N LYS A 206 -4.01 -11.98 2.39
CA LYS A 206 -4.80 -11.41 1.29
C LYS A 206 -6.29 -11.44 1.59
N SER A 207 -6.79 -12.53 2.18
CA SER A 207 -8.21 -12.66 2.53
C SER A 207 -8.60 -11.65 3.62
N ALA A 208 -7.75 -11.46 4.63
CA ALA A 208 -7.96 -10.44 5.67
C ALA A 208 -7.99 -9.01 5.07
N LEU A 209 -7.03 -8.67 4.21
CA LEU A 209 -7.02 -7.36 3.53
C LEU A 209 -8.22 -7.15 2.61
N LYS A 210 -8.70 -8.20 1.93
CA LYS A 210 -9.93 -8.11 1.12
C LYS A 210 -11.15 -7.84 1.98
N GLN A 211 -11.22 -8.44 3.17
CA GLN A 211 -12.29 -8.20 4.13
C GLN A 211 -12.23 -6.75 4.65
N GLU A 212 -11.04 -6.27 5.05
CA GLU A 212 -10.81 -4.88 5.47
C GLU A 212 -11.25 -3.89 4.38
N LYS A 213 -10.88 -4.15 3.12
CA LYS A 213 -11.32 -3.34 1.98
C LYS A 213 -12.85 -3.38 1.83
N PHE A 214 -13.45 -4.56 1.89
CA PHE A 214 -14.88 -4.71 1.75
C PHE A 214 -15.63 -3.92 2.83
N GLU A 215 -15.19 -4.01 4.09
CA GLU A 215 -15.77 -3.26 5.21
C GLU A 215 -15.68 -1.75 4.98
N LYS A 216 -14.51 -1.25 4.58
CA LYS A 216 -14.32 0.17 4.24
C LYS A 216 -15.24 0.62 3.09
N ASP A 217 -15.34 -0.18 2.03
CA ASP A 217 -16.23 0.10 0.91
C ASP A 217 -17.72 0.09 1.34
N GLN A 218 -18.10 -0.73 2.32
CA GLN A 218 -19.46 -0.73 2.87
C GLN A 218 -19.71 0.48 3.78
N GLU A 219 -18.75 0.87 4.60
CA GLU A 219 -18.83 2.06 5.47
C GLU A 219 -18.95 3.34 4.64
N GLU A 220 -18.13 3.51 3.60
CA GLU A 220 -18.23 4.66 2.69
C GLU A 220 -19.61 4.69 2.01
N LYS A 221 -20.10 3.55 1.54
CA LYS A 221 -21.46 3.44 0.99
C LYS A 221 -22.53 3.76 2.03
N LEU A 222 -22.34 3.37 3.28
CA LEU A 222 -23.30 3.63 4.36
C LEU A 222 -23.32 5.13 4.71
N PHE A 223 -22.15 5.75 4.84
CA PHE A 223 -22.02 7.19 5.06
C PHE A 223 -22.68 8.00 3.94
N GLU A 224 -22.35 7.69 2.68
CA GLU A 224 -23.01 8.33 1.53
C GLU A 224 -24.53 8.09 1.50
N ARG A 225 -24.98 6.93 1.98
CA ARG A 225 -26.41 6.60 2.07
C ARG A 225 -27.11 7.44 3.14
N GLU A 226 -26.50 7.61 4.31
CA GLU A 226 -27.02 8.41 5.41
C GLU A 226 -27.11 9.88 5.01
N GLU A 227 -26.04 10.45 4.44
CA GLU A 227 -26.03 11.84 4.00
C GLU A 227 -27.11 12.13 2.93
N LYS A 228 -27.27 11.23 1.95
CA LYS A 228 -28.31 11.34 0.91
C LYS A 228 -29.72 11.14 1.49
N GLN A 229 -29.87 10.31 2.52
CA GLN A 229 -31.14 10.10 3.21
C GLN A 229 -31.53 11.34 4.01
N ASP A 230 -30.60 11.91 4.77
CA ASP A 230 -30.82 13.11 5.55
C ASP A 230 -31.20 14.29 4.64
N ARG A 231 -30.54 14.43 3.48
CA ARG A 231 -30.91 15.43 2.49
C ARG A 231 -32.33 15.20 1.96
N TYR A 232 -32.68 13.96 1.61
CA TYR A 232 -34.02 13.62 1.14
C TYR A 232 -35.09 13.94 2.19
N ASP A 233 -34.87 13.54 3.45
CA ASP A 233 -35.82 13.75 4.54
C ASP A 233 -35.98 15.24 4.85
N LYS A 234 -34.87 16.00 4.85
CA LYS A 234 -34.90 17.45 5.02
C LYS A 234 -35.74 18.15 3.94
N ILE A 235 -35.59 17.73 2.67
CA ILE A 235 -36.40 18.23 1.57
C ILE A 235 -37.88 17.92 1.80
N MET A 236 -38.20 16.65 2.06
CA MET A 236 -39.58 16.17 2.10
C MET A 236 -40.36 16.61 3.34
N GLN A 237 -39.69 16.81 4.48
CA GLN A 237 -40.34 17.15 5.75
C GLN A 237 -40.43 18.66 5.99
N THR A 238 -39.40 19.41 5.59
CA THR A 238 -39.23 20.81 6.01
C THR A 238 -39.12 21.76 4.82
N GLU A 239 -38.18 21.55 3.90
CA GLU A 239 -37.87 22.56 2.87
C GLU A 239 -39.01 22.72 1.85
N LEU A 240 -39.71 21.63 1.46
CA LEU A 240 -40.87 21.74 0.56
C LEU A 240 -42.02 22.56 1.15
N ARG A 241 -42.21 22.52 2.47
CA ARG A 241 -43.27 23.29 3.15
C ARG A 241 -42.90 24.76 3.25
N ASN A 242 -41.62 25.05 3.49
CA ASN A 242 -41.11 26.40 3.72
C ASN A 242 -40.65 27.11 2.43
N ALA A 243 -40.66 26.43 1.29
CA ALA A 243 -40.26 27.00 0.02
C ALA A 243 -41.16 28.18 -0.39
N PRO A 244 -40.58 29.32 -0.82
CA PRO A 244 -41.29 30.59 -0.99
C PRO A 244 -42.25 30.60 -2.19
N ASP A 245 -41.94 29.83 -3.22
CA ASP A 245 -42.75 29.75 -4.44
C ASP A 245 -42.81 28.31 -4.99
N ASN A 246 -43.70 28.10 -5.96
CA ASN A 246 -43.88 26.79 -6.59
C ASN A 246 -42.66 26.37 -7.43
N LYS A 247 -41.87 27.30 -7.95
CA LYS A 247 -40.69 27.00 -8.76
C LYS A 247 -39.58 26.36 -7.93
N GLU A 248 -39.35 26.87 -6.73
CA GLU A 248 -38.41 26.29 -5.77
C GLU A 248 -38.94 24.95 -5.24
N LYS A 249 -40.26 24.80 -5.04
CA LYS A 249 -40.87 23.50 -4.71
C LYS A 249 -40.66 22.47 -5.82
N ILE A 250 -40.78 22.85 -7.09
CA ILE A 250 -40.50 21.97 -8.24
C ILE A 250 -39.02 21.56 -8.25
N LYS A 251 -38.10 22.50 -8.02
CA LYS A 251 -36.65 22.22 -7.97
C LYS A 251 -36.30 21.25 -6.85
N LEU A 252 -36.83 21.46 -5.64
CA LEU A 252 -36.67 20.57 -4.50
C LEU A 252 -37.25 19.17 -4.78
N CYS A 253 -38.42 19.08 -5.43
CA CYS A 253 -38.98 17.78 -5.85
C CYS A 253 -38.08 17.06 -6.87
N LYS A 254 -37.50 17.78 -7.83
CA LYS A 254 -36.55 17.21 -8.80
C LYS A 254 -35.26 16.72 -8.12
N GLU A 255 -34.75 17.48 -7.14
CA GLU A 255 -33.62 17.06 -6.31
C GLU A 255 -33.95 15.78 -5.52
N ALA A 256 -35.12 15.74 -4.86
CA ALA A 256 -35.59 14.55 -4.16
C ALA A 256 -35.70 13.32 -5.07
N LEU A 257 -36.17 13.49 -6.32
CA LEU A 257 -36.21 12.39 -7.30
C LEU A 257 -34.82 11.85 -7.62
N ASN A 258 -33.83 12.73 -7.78
CA ASN A 258 -32.45 12.33 -8.03
C ASN A 258 -31.85 11.57 -6.84
N LEU A 259 -32.15 11.99 -5.61
CA LEU A 259 -31.72 11.30 -4.38
C LEU A 259 -32.34 9.91 -4.23
N VAL A 260 -33.61 9.74 -4.61
CA VAL A 260 -34.28 8.42 -4.61
C VAL A 260 -33.64 7.46 -5.61
N ASN A 261 -33.08 7.96 -6.71
CA ASN A 261 -32.40 7.11 -7.70
C ASN A 261 -31.07 6.55 -7.19
N TYR A 262 -30.41 7.23 -6.25
CA TYR A 262 -29.06 6.93 -5.77
C TYR A 262 -28.97 5.84 -4.67
N LYS A 263 -30.11 5.35 -4.17
CA LYS A 263 -30.14 4.40 -3.04
C LYS A 263 -30.71 3.03 -3.45
N ASP A 264 -30.19 1.99 -2.82
CA ASP A 264 -30.81 0.65 -2.71
C ASP A 264 -32.00 0.70 -1.74
N TRP A 265 -33.04 1.46 -2.08
CA TRP A 265 -34.33 1.27 -1.43
C TRP A 265 -34.81 -0.10 -1.90
N GLY A 266 -35.23 -0.98 -0.98
CA GLY A 266 -36.00 -2.16 -1.38
C GLY A 266 -37.07 -1.71 -2.39
N ARG A 267 -37.17 -2.39 -3.55
CA ARG A 267 -37.84 -1.87 -4.76
C ARG A 267 -39.19 -1.19 -4.48
N ALA A 268 -39.99 -1.76 -3.59
CA ALA A 268 -41.27 -1.20 -3.17
C ALA A 268 -41.18 0.17 -2.46
N LYS A 269 -40.22 0.37 -1.55
CA LYS A 269 -39.99 1.66 -0.89
C LYS A 269 -39.57 2.72 -1.92
N LYS A 270 -38.75 2.35 -2.92
CA LYS A 270 -38.34 3.25 -4.02
C LYS A 270 -39.55 3.77 -4.79
N PHE A 271 -40.42 2.87 -5.21
CA PHE A 271 -41.63 3.25 -5.96
C PHE A 271 -42.57 4.11 -5.12
N LYS A 272 -42.82 3.76 -3.84
CA LYS A 272 -43.63 4.59 -2.94
C LYS A 272 -43.10 6.02 -2.82
N ALA A 273 -41.79 6.20 -2.65
CA ALA A 273 -41.19 7.53 -2.57
C ALA A 273 -41.31 8.31 -3.88
N LYS A 274 -41.07 7.67 -5.03
CA LYS A 274 -41.24 8.31 -6.33
C LYS A 274 -42.69 8.74 -6.56
N ILE A 275 -43.66 7.88 -6.28
CA ILE A 275 -45.09 8.20 -6.39
C ILE A 275 -45.40 9.46 -5.56
N ARG A 276 -44.99 9.49 -4.29
CA ARG A 276 -45.20 10.63 -3.40
C ARG A 276 -44.60 11.94 -3.93
N ILE A 277 -43.42 11.89 -4.56
CA ILE A 277 -42.80 13.10 -5.13
C ILE A 277 -43.54 13.53 -6.41
N TYR A 278 -43.93 12.57 -7.26
CA TYR A 278 -44.71 12.88 -8.46
C TYR A 278 -46.12 13.40 -8.13
N ASP A 279 -46.73 12.99 -7.01
CA ASP A 279 -47.96 13.60 -6.51
C ASP A 279 -47.80 15.10 -6.29
N SER A 280 -46.73 15.50 -5.60
CA SER A 280 -46.39 16.91 -5.40
C SER A 280 -46.12 17.63 -6.73
N LEU A 281 -45.35 17.01 -7.63
CA LEU A 281 -45.03 17.61 -8.93
C LEU A 281 -46.25 17.82 -9.82
N VAL A 282 -47.18 16.87 -9.85
CA VAL A 282 -48.42 16.98 -10.63
C VAL A 282 -49.23 18.20 -10.18
N SER A 283 -49.42 18.38 -8.86
CA SER A 283 -50.11 19.55 -8.33
C SER A 283 -49.37 20.86 -8.64
N LEU A 284 -48.04 20.87 -8.52
CA LEU A 284 -47.22 22.06 -8.77
C LEU A 284 -47.22 22.46 -10.25
N TYR A 285 -47.03 21.51 -11.18
CA TYR A 285 -47.05 21.79 -12.61
C TYR A 285 -48.41 22.29 -13.10
N LEU A 286 -49.50 21.73 -12.56
CA LEU A 286 -50.84 22.22 -12.85
C LEU A 286 -51.01 23.67 -12.38
N SER A 287 -50.53 24.00 -11.17
CA SER A 287 -50.64 25.35 -10.61
C SER A 287 -49.80 26.41 -11.35
N GLU A 288 -48.67 26.00 -11.95
CA GLU A 288 -47.79 26.88 -12.74
C GLU A 288 -48.18 26.93 -14.24
N GLY A 289 -49.23 26.23 -14.66
CA GLY A 289 -49.66 26.18 -16.07
C GLY A 289 -48.72 25.39 -17.00
N MET A 290 -47.88 24.51 -16.44
CA MET A 290 -46.90 23.69 -17.17
C MET A 290 -47.57 22.42 -17.72
N GLN A 291 -48.44 22.56 -18.73
CA GLN A 291 -49.33 21.48 -19.19
C GLN A 291 -48.58 20.24 -19.68
N LYS A 292 -47.45 20.41 -20.35
CA LYS A 292 -46.65 19.28 -20.87
C LYS A 292 -46.03 18.48 -19.73
N GLU A 293 -45.35 19.16 -18.81
CA GLU A 293 -44.70 18.55 -17.65
C GLU A 293 -45.71 17.91 -16.70
N TYR A 294 -46.92 18.47 -16.60
CA TYR A 294 -48.04 17.88 -15.88
C TYR A 294 -48.44 16.51 -16.45
N GLU A 295 -48.68 16.41 -17.76
CA GLU A 295 -49.06 15.13 -18.39
C GLU A 295 -47.92 14.10 -18.30
N ASP A 296 -46.68 14.54 -18.52
CA ASP A 296 -45.50 13.68 -18.38
C ASP A 296 -45.36 13.15 -16.94
N ALA A 297 -45.51 14.02 -15.94
CA ALA A 297 -45.44 13.65 -14.52
C ALA A 297 -46.54 12.65 -14.13
N LYS A 298 -47.76 12.85 -14.65
CA LYS A 298 -48.90 11.95 -14.41
C LYS A 298 -48.67 10.57 -15.03
N TYR A 299 -48.18 10.52 -16.26
CA TYR A 299 -47.84 9.27 -16.94
C TYR A 299 -46.74 8.50 -16.18
N ILE A 300 -45.67 9.20 -15.79
CA ILE A 300 -44.55 8.60 -15.05
C ILE A 300 -45.01 8.09 -13.68
N ARG A 301 -45.87 8.84 -12.97
CA ARG A 301 -46.47 8.40 -11.70
C ARG A 301 -47.22 7.09 -11.86
N GLN A 302 -48.12 7.00 -12.84
CA GLN A 302 -48.90 5.79 -13.12
C GLN A 302 -48.02 4.59 -13.45
N SER A 303 -46.91 4.83 -14.17
CA SER A 303 -45.92 3.77 -14.44
C SER A 303 -45.31 3.23 -13.15
N TYR A 304 -44.98 4.09 -12.18
CA TYR A 304 -44.48 3.64 -10.87
C TYR A 304 -45.52 2.95 -10.00
N GLU A 305 -46.79 3.37 -10.05
CA GLU A 305 -47.90 2.67 -9.37
C GLU A 305 -48.05 1.24 -9.91
N LYS A 306 -48.10 1.07 -11.23
CA LYS A 306 -48.11 -0.25 -11.88
C LYS A 306 -46.88 -1.09 -11.52
N ALA A 307 -45.71 -0.48 -11.50
CA ALA A 307 -44.47 -1.16 -11.11
C ALA A 307 -44.48 -1.62 -9.64
N LEU A 308 -45.09 -0.84 -8.74
CA LEU A 308 -45.26 -1.20 -7.34
C LEU A 308 -46.23 -2.38 -7.17
N ASP A 309 -47.35 -2.37 -7.88
CA ASP A 309 -48.35 -3.45 -7.84
C ASP A 309 -47.79 -4.76 -8.39
N ASN A 310 -47.06 -4.69 -9.51
CA ASN A 310 -46.34 -5.84 -10.08
C ASN A 310 -45.30 -6.40 -9.09
N ASN A 311 -44.62 -5.53 -8.35
CA ASN A 311 -43.65 -5.95 -7.32
C ASN A 311 -44.33 -6.72 -6.18
N ARG A 312 -45.49 -6.22 -5.69
CA ARG A 312 -46.29 -6.89 -4.65
C ARG A 312 -46.80 -8.25 -5.11
N SER A 313 -47.35 -8.32 -6.33
CA SER A 313 -47.84 -9.58 -6.92
C SER A 313 -46.73 -10.62 -7.07
N PHE A 314 -45.53 -10.19 -7.47
CA PHE A 314 -44.36 -11.07 -7.59
C PHE A 314 -43.84 -11.56 -6.24
N GLY A 315 -43.82 -10.70 -5.21
CA GLY A 315 -43.47 -11.08 -3.84
C GLY A 315 -44.42 -12.12 -3.25
N ALA A 316 -45.74 -11.92 -3.45
CA ALA A 316 -46.78 -12.86 -3.02
C ALA A 316 -46.63 -14.23 -3.71
N LYS A 317 -46.37 -14.27 -5.02
CA LYS A 317 -46.14 -15.52 -5.78
C LYS A 317 -44.89 -16.29 -5.34
N LYS A 318 -43.90 -15.62 -4.73
CA LYS A 318 -42.66 -16.23 -4.23
C LYS A 318 -42.69 -16.58 -2.74
N GLY A 319 -43.83 -16.40 -2.06
CA GLY A 319 -43.97 -16.77 -0.65
C GLY A 319 -43.25 -15.86 0.34
N TYR A 320 -42.79 -14.67 -0.10
CA TYR A 320 -42.31 -13.66 0.84
C TYR A 320 -43.52 -13.02 1.52
N GLY A 321 -43.86 -13.52 2.71
CA GLY A 321 -44.92 -12.96 3.54
C GLY A 321 -44.62 -11.50 3.86
N TYR A 322 -45.53 -10.61 3.51
CA TYR A 322 -45.53 -9.26 4.04
C TYR A 322 -46.00 -9.35 5.49
N GLY A 323 -45.07 -9.21 6.44
CA GLY A 323 -45.43 -8.95 7.83
C GLY A 323 -46.28 -7.69 7.91
N GLU A 324 -47.37 -7.78 8.65
CA GLU A 324 -48.28 -6.67 8.98
C GLU A 324 -47.56 -5.49 9.62
#